data_AF-A0A1V4DMH6-F1
#
_entry.id   AF-A0A1V4DMH6-F1
#
_cell.length_a   1.000
_cell.length_b   1.000
_cell.length_c   1.000
_cell.angle_alpha   90.00
_cell.angle_beta   90.00
_cell.angle_gamma   90.00
#
_symmetry.space_group_name_H-M   'P 1'
#
loop_
_entity.id
_entity.type
_entity.pdbx_description
1 polymer ?
#
loop_
_entity_poly.entity_id
_entity_poly.type
_entity_poly.pdbx_seq_one_letter_code
_entity_poly.pdbx_strand_id
1 'polypeptide(L)'
;MPHTPPEPSVPSPPWSAPVLLADEPGSFPYSVLAERHPAIVGQVREAFPYGPDQQRALDVLLENCTKGVIEPLPAGASGHDLWAAWGMAEHTGRSWFDIPWLWSESWFYRRLLDAVGYFGPGPWQGMDPFRPFKLAELESAETDEELAALDDFADRPVEEQAEALLHGSLWGNRADLGFRLSDGDAEARAAVPALVADDSAALWSLLDGADTLCLVADNAGRELVPDLLLIAHLLAQGRVRRAVLHVKPHPYYVSDATTADVVDALRRLTRARGAAAAYGRELWSAMADGRLTVRAHAFSCAPLPYEAMPDDLRAELADATLTILKGDLNYRRLVGDRRWPPTTPFTEVTAYFPGPVAALRTLKSDVITGLTPATEAALVAAEGQRWRTGGTHALIQVRP
;
A
#
# COMPACT_ATOMS: atom_id res chain seq x y z
N MET A 1 29.45 -50.21 -15.89
CA MET A 1 28.84 -49.03 -15.24
C MET A 1 28.48 -48.06 -16.35
N PRO A 2 27.19 -47.85 -16.65
CA PRO A 2 26.79 -46.95 -17.72
C PRO A 2 27.03 -45.49 -17.29
N HIS A 3 27.58 -44.69 -18.19
CA HIS A 3 27.68 -43.24 -18.04
C HIS A 3 26.26 -42.64 -18.13
N THR A 4 25.78 -42.08 -17.02
CA THR A 4 24.58 -41.24 -17.02
C THR A 4 24.95 -39.92 -17.72
N PRO A 5 24.23 -39.51 -18.79
CA PRO A 5 24.45 -38.20 -19.39
C PRO A 5 24.04 -37.12 -18.37
N PRO A 6 24.69 -35.94 -18.38
CA PRO A 6 24.29 -34.84 -17.51
C PRO A 6 22.83 -34.47 -17.82
N GLU A 7 22.03 -34.31 -16.76
CA GLU A 7 20.68 -33.78 -16.89
C GLU A 7 20.73 -32.45 -17.65
N PRO A 8 19.78 -32.21 -18.58
CA PRO A 8 19.69 -30.92 -19.24
C PRO A 8 19.48 -29.87 -18.15
N SER A 9 20.41 -28.94 -18.04
CA SER A 9 20.27 -27.75 -17.20
C SER A 9 18.94 -27.09 -17.54
N VAL A 10 18.02 -27.05 -16.58
CA VAL A 10 16.81 -26.24 -16.68
C VAL A 10 17.28 -24.81 -16.97
N PRO A 11 16.89 -24.20 -18.10
CA PRO A 11 17.30 -22.85 -18.39
C PRO A 11 16.75 -21.93 -17.31
N SER A 12 17.61 -21.17 -16.64
CA SER A 12 17.21 -20.09 -15.75
C SER A 12 16.26 -19.15 -16.51
N PRO A 13 15.14 -18.70 -15.91
CA PRO A 13 14.20 -17.82 -16.61
C PRO A 13 14.92 -16.53 -17.07
N PRO A 14 14.64 -16.01 -18.28
CA PRO A 14 15.42 -14.93 -18.90
C PRO A 14 15.25 -13.53 -18.31
N TRP A 15 14.90 -13.39 -17.02
CA TRP A 15 14.46 -12.12 -16.45
C TRP A 15 14.86 -11.97 -14.98
N SER A 16 16.00 -11.31 -14.70
CA SER A 16 16.24 -10.80 -13.35
C SER A 16 16.65 -9.34 -13.43
N ALA A 17 15.66 -8.45 -13.45
CA ALA A 17 15.92 -7.04 -13.16
C ALA A 17 16.57 -6.92 -11.77
N PRO A 18 17.58 -6.05 -11.60
CA PRO A 18 18.25 -5.90 -10.32
C PRO A 18 17.29 -5.33 -9.28
N VAL A 19 17.41 -5.82 -8.04
CA VAL A 19 16.69 -5.28 -6.88
C VAL A 19 17.13 -3.84 -6.66
N LEU A 20 16.19 -2.97 -6.31
CA LEU A 20 16.50 -1.59 -5.98
C LEU A 20 17.30 -1.51 -4.68
N LEU A 21 18.40 -0.78 -4.74
CA LEU A 21 19.18 -0.34 -3.59
C LEU A 21 19.00 1.18 -3.41
N ALA A 22 19.48 1.69 -2.30
CA ALA A 22 19.52 3.12 -2.03
C ALA A 22 20.95 3.68 -2.11
N ASP A 23 21.87 3.00 -2.79
CA ASP A 23 23.31 3.28 -2.84
C ASP A 23 23.72 4.42 -3.80
N GLU A 24 22.77 4.98 -4.55
CA GLU A 24 23.02 6.01 -5.56
C GLU A 24 22.56 7.40 -5.06
N PRO A 25 23.48 8.32 -4.69
CA PRO A 25 23.11 9.68 -4.26
C PRO A 25 22.29 10.41 -5.31
N GLY A 26 21.20 11.06 -4.88
CA GLY A 26 20.26 11.75 -5.77
C GLY A 26 19.18 10.85 -6.37
N SER A 27 19.27 9.53 -6.20
CA SER A 27 18.16 8.62 -6.50
C SER A 27 17.01 8.81 -5.51
N PHE A 28 15.80 8.41 -5.91
CA PHE A 28 14.65 8.48 -5.02
C PHE A 28 14.80 7.58 -3.78
N PRO A 29 15.23 6.30 -3.89
CA PRO A 29 15.52 5.46 -2.73
C PRO A 29 16.53 6.07 -1.75
N TYR A 30 17.62 6.68 -2.25
CA TYR A 30 18.59 7.38 -1.41
C TYR A 30 17.94 8.53 -0.63
N SER A 31 17.12 9.35 -1.29
CA SER A 31 16.44 10.48 -0.63
C SER A 31 15.49 10.03 0.48
N VAL A 32 14.89 8.84 0.35
CA VAL A 32 14.01 8.28 1.39
C VAL A 32 14.82 7.98 2.65
N LEU A 33 15.95 7.30 2.54
CA LEU A 33 16.78 6.96 3.70
C LEU A 33 17.52 8.17 4.27
N ALA A 34 18.10 9.01 3.40
CA ALA A 34 18.98 10.10 3.82
C ALA A 34 18.23 11.36 4.27
N GLU A 35 17.00 11.58 3.81
CA GLU A 35 16.27 12.84 4.06
C GLU A 35 14.91 12.59 4.72
N ARG A 36 14.09 11.68 4.17
CA ARG A 36 12.72 11.47 4.67
C ARG A 36 12.69 10.76 6.02
N HIS A 37 13.51 9.73 6.22
CA HIS A 37 13.60 9.04 7.51
C HIS A 37 14.01 9.98 8.66
N PRO A 38 15.06 10.82 8.53
CA PRO A 38 15.33 11.88 9.49
C PRO A 38 14.15 12.80 9.79
N ALA A 39 13.42 13.24 8.76
CA ALA A 39 12.23 14.07 8.95
C ALA A 39 11.12 13.34 9.72
N ILE A 40 10.89 12.05 9.44
CA ILE A 40 9.93 11.21 10.16
C ILE A 40 10.33 11.06 11.63
N VAL A 41 11.61 10.85 11.95
CA VAL A 41 12.08 10.82 13.35
C VAL A 41 11.76 12.14 14.04
N GLY A 42 12.02 13.28 13.38
CA GLY A 42 11.66 14.61 13.90
C GLY A 42 10.16 14.75 14.19
N GLN A 43 9.31 14.39 13.24
CA GLN A 43 7.85 14.43 13.41
C GLN A 43 7.36 13.55 14.57
N VAL A 44 7.88 12.33 14.67
CA VAL A 44 7.50 11.39 15.74
C VAL A 44 7.90 11.93 17.11
N ARG A 45 9.09 12.55 17.24
CA ARG A 45 9.54 13.18 18.49
C ARG A 45 8.59 14.24 19.01
N GLU A 46 7.95 14.98 18.10
CA GLU A 46 7.03 16.07 18.41
C GLU A 46 5.58 15.60 18.61
N ALA A 47 5.22 14.42 18.08
CA ALA A 47 3.87 13.88 18.13
C ALA A 47 3.41 13.46 19.55
N PHE A 48 4.36 13.08 20.42
CA PHE A 48 4.07 12.59 21.76
C PHE A 48 5.08 13.11 22.80
N PRO A 49 4.70 13.23 24.09
CA PRO A 49 5.59 13.68 25.15
C PRO A 49 6.50 12.54 25.63
N TYR A 50 7.33 12.02 24.72
CA TYR A 50 8.25 10.92 25.00
C TYR A 50 9.27 11.27 26.09
N GLY A 51 9.53 10.31 26.97
CA GLY A 51 10.51 10.45 28.05
C GLY A 51 11.96 10.43 27.56
N PRO A 52 12.94 10.71 28.45
CA PRO A 52 14.35 10.76 28.08
C PRO A 52 14.88 9.50 27.40
N ASP A 53 14.36 8.32 27.73
CA ASP A 53 14.82 7.04 27.18
C ASP A 53 14.41 6.90 25.71
N GLN A 54 13.15 7.19 25.37
CA GLN A 54 12.68 7.18 23.98
C GLN A 54 13.39 8.27 23.16
N GLN A 55 13.60 9.47 23.71
CA GLN A 55 14.34 10.53 23.02
C GLN A 55 15.77 10.09 22.67
N ARG A 56 16.50 9.48 23.62
CA ARG A 56 17.84 8.93 23.35
C ARG A 56 17.80 7.79 22.32
N ALA A 57 16.80 6.92 22.37
CA ALA A 57 16.67 5.84 21.40
C ALA A 57 16.40 6.35 19.98
N LEU A 58 15.63 7.43 19.85
CA LEU A 58 15.39 8.11 18.57
C LEU A 58 16.66 8.81 18.04
N ASP A 59 17.46 9.42 18.92
CA ASP A 59 18.77 9.98 18.54
C ASP A 59 19.71 8.89 18.02
N VAL A 60 19.78 7.75 18.71
CA VAL A 60 20.58 6.58 18.28
C VAL A 60 20.09 6.04 16.94
N LEU A 61 18.77 5.91 16.75
CA LEU A 61 18.21 5.49 15.47
C LEU A 61 18.59 6.45 14.35
N LEU A 62 18.47 7.76 14.57
CA LEU A 62 18.78 8.78 13.58
C LEU A 62 20.24 8.73 13.14
N GLU A 63 21.16 8.57 14.10
CA GLU A 63 22.58 8.41 13.80
C GLU A 63 22.86 7.09 13.05
N ASN A 64 22.29 5.98 13.52
CA ASN A 64 22.51 4.66 12.92
C ASN A 64 21.93 4.55 11.50
N CYS A 65 20.71 5.03 11.24
CA CYS A 65 20.08 4.88 9.93
C CYS A 65 20.70 5.77 8.84
N THR A 66 21.46 6.80 9.23
CA THR A 66 22.12 7.72 8.28
C THR A 66 23.60 7.42 8.08
N LYS A 67 24.30 6.89 9.10
CA LYS A 67 25.76 6.71 9.09
C LYS A 67 26.23 5.32 9.53
N GLY A 68 25.34 4.54 10.13
CA GLY A 68 25.65 3.25 10.72
C GLY A 68 25.37 2.08 9.80
N VAL A 69 25.23 0.92 10.42
CA VAL A 69 24.96 -0.37 9.77
C VAL A 69 23.73 -1.01 10.37
N ILE A 70 23.18 -2.02 9.70
CA ILE A 70 22.13 -2.86 10.26
C ILE A 70 22.69 -3.58 11.49
N GLU A 71 22.17 -3.22 12.66
CA GLU A 71 22.43 -3.92 13.92
C GLU A 71 21.34 -4.98 14.14
N PRO A 72 21.65 -6.18 14.64
CA PRO A 72 20.64 -7.22 14.82
C PRO A 72 19.68 -6.87 15.96
N LEU A 73 18.45 -7.40 15.90
CA LEU A 73 17.55 -7.37 17.06
C LEU A 73 18.15 -8.21 18.20
N PRO A 74 18.00 -7.77 19.47
CA PRO A 74 18.31 -8.63 20.62
C PRO A 74 17.49 -9.93 20.60
N ALA A 75 18.04 -11.03 21.09
CA ALA A 75 17.42 -12.36 21.03
C ALA A 75 16.04 -12.47 21.74
N GLY A 76 15.70 -11.52 22.61
CA GLY A 76 14.41 -11.44 23.30
C GLY A 76 13.48 -10.34 22.77
N ALA A 77 13.84 -9.65 21.70
CA ALA A 77 13.03 -8.57 21.14
C ALA A 77 11.78 -9.14 20.44
N SER A 78 10.66 -8.40 20.53
CA SER A 78 9.44 -8.76 19.80
C SER A 78 9.71 -8.89 18.30
N GLY A 79 9.21 -9.96 17.70
CA GLY A 79 9.40 -10.26 16.28
C GLY A 79 10.81 -10.66 15.88
N HIS A 80 11.73 -10.95 16.82
CA HIS A 80 13.09 -11.41 16.51
C HIS A 80 13.09 -12.58 15.51
N ASP A 81 12.30 -13.62 15.78
CA ASP A 81 12.28 -14.83 14.94
C ASP A 81 11.71 -14.58 13.54
N LEU A 82 10.72 -13.67 13.43
CA LEU A 82 10.20 -13.25 12.13
C LEU A 82 11.28 -12.52 11.32
N TRP A 83 11.97 -11.55 11.92
CA TRP A 83 13.04 -10.82 11.24
C TRP A 83 14.25 -11.70 10.93
N ALA A 84 14.56 -12.68 11.77
CA ALA A 84 15.55 -13.70 11.48
C ALA A 84 15.15 -14.50 10.23
N ALA A 85 13.90 -14.95 10.14
CA ALA A 85 13.37 -15.64 8.96
C ALA A 85 13.30 -14.73 7.71
N TRP A 86 13.20 -13.41 7.89
CA TRP A 86 13.20 -12.42 6.81
C TRP A 86 14.59 -11.90 6.43
N GLY A 87 15.67 -12.60 6.80
CA GLY A 87 17.02 -12.31 6.31
C GLY A 87 17.81 -11.31 7.14
N MET A 88 17.44 -11.04 8.41
CA MET A 88 18.21 -10.14 9.28
C MET A 88 19.71 -10.48 9.35
N ALA A 89 20.04 -11.78 9.40
CA ALA A 89 21.43 -12.24 9.44
C ALA A 89 22.22 -11.87 8.16
N GLU A 90 21.57 -11.82 7.00
CA GLU A 90 22.19 -11.53 5.70
C GLU A 90 22.55 -10.04 5.53
N HIS A 91 21.85 -9.18 6.28
CA HIS A 91 22.00 -7.73 6.22
C HIS A 91 22.79 -7.14 7.39
N THR A 92 22.91 -7.88 8.50
CA THR A 92 23.65 -7.43 9.69
C THR A 92 25.08 -7.01 9.35
N GLY A 93 25.48 -5.84 9.85
CA GLY A 93 26.81 -5.26 9.61
C GLY A 93 26.98 -4.54 8.27
N ARG A 94 25.95 -4.53 7.40
CA ARG A 94 25.96 -3.78 6.14
C ARG A 94 25.33 -2.40 6.30
N SER A 95 25.73 -1.47 5.43
CA SER A 95 25.09 -0.17 5.32
C SER A 95 23.60 -0.31 4.96
N TRP A 96 22.77 0.60 5.48
CA TRP A 96 21.35 0.70 5.14
C TRP A 96 21.11 0.97 3.64
N PHE A 97 22.09 1.60 2.99
CA PHE A 97 22.03 1.98 1.57
C PHE A 97 22.42 0.84 0.62
N ASP A 98 23.22 -0.13 1.10
CA ASP A 98 23.82 -1.21 0.31
C ASP A 98 23.02 -2.53 0.34
N ILE A 99 21.80 -2.50 0.86
CA ILE A 99 20.88 -3.64 0.96
C ILE A 99 19.57 -3.33 0.23
N PRO A 100 18.72 -4.33 -0.09
CA PRO A 100 17.45 -4.09 -0.76
C PRO A 100 16.67 -2.95 -0.11
N TRP A 101 16.26 -1.96 -0.92
CA TRP A 101 15.63 -0.75 -0.43
C TRP A 101 14.33 -1.04 0.34
N LEU A 102 13.47 -1.91 -0.21
CA LEU A 102 12.31 -2.42 0.52
C LEU A 102 12.68 -2.92 1.92
N TRP A 103 13.80 -3.64 2.06
CA TRP A 103 14.23 -4.20 3.33
C TRP A 103 14.72 -3.15 4.31
N SER A 104 15.62 -2.25 3.89
CA SER A 104 16.14 -1.18 4.77
C SER A 104 15.05 -0.19 5.19
N GLU A 105 14.12 0.12 4.30
CA GLU A 105 12.98 0.98 4.60
C GLU A 105 12.01 0.33 5.61
N SER A 106 11.70 -0.95 5.43
CA SER A 106 10.91 -1.74 6.38
C SER A 106 11.60 -1.84 7.75
N TRP A 107 12.92 -2.03 7.75
CA TRP A 107 13.73 -2.10 8.95
C TRP A 107 13.73 -0.78 9.74
N PHE A 108 13.70 0.36 9.05
CA PHE A 108 13.59 1.67 9.70
C PHE A 108 12.33 1.76 10.57
N TYR A 109 11.15 1.40 10.02
CA TYR A 109 9.91 1.44 10.79
C TYR A 109 9.91 0.44 11.95
N ARG A 110 10.52 -0.74 11.76
CA ARG A 110 10.71 -1.69 12.88
C ARG A 110 11.52 -1.07 14.01
N ARG A 111 12.65 -0.42 13.70
CA ARG A 111 13.53 0.20 14.71
C ARG A 111 12.93 1.46 15.32
N LEU A 112 12.18 2.25 14.55
CA LEU A 112 11.43 3.40 15.04
C LEU A 112 10.39 2.98 16.10
N LEU A 113 9.66 1.89 15.85
CA LEU A 113 8.71 1.34 16.82
C LEU A 113 9.39 0.80 18.09
N ASP A 114 10.58 0.21 17.99
CA ASP A 114 11.39 -0.12 19.18
C ASP A 114 11.77 1.14 19.96
N ALA A 115 12.25 2.17 19.27
CA ALA A 115 12.75 3.40 19.89
C ALA A 115 11.67 4.12 20.71
N VAL A 116 10.41 4.11 20.24
CA VAL A 116 9.27 4.69 20.96
C VAL A 116 8.65 3.74 21.99
N GLY A 117 9.14 2.50 22.11
CA GLY A 117 8.65 1.51 23.07
C GLY A 117 7.34 0.83 22.69
N TYR A 118 6.99 0.79 21.40
CA TYR A 118 5.72 0.24 20.91
C TYR A 118 5.51 -1.24 21.29
N PHE A 119 6.56 -2.06 21.20
CA PHE A 119 6.46 -3.51 21.40
C PHE A 119 6.65 -3.96 22.85
N GLY A 120 7.37 -3.18 23.66
CA GLY A 120 7.76 -3.55 25.01
C GLY A 120 6.72 -3.16 26.06
N PRO A 121 6.73 -3.79 27.25
CA PRO A 121 5.84 -3.38 28.34
C PRO A 121 6.16 -1.95 28.77
N GLY A 122 5.14 -1.11 28.86
CA GLY A 122 5.27 0.29 29.27
C GLY A 122 4.10 1.17 28.84
N PRO A 123 4.12 2.46 29.18
CA PRO A 123 3.02 3.39 28.84
C PRO A 123 2.87 3.63 27.33
N TRP A 124 3.93 3.35 26.56
CA TRP A 124 3.95 3.52 25.10
C TRP A 124 3.65 2.24 24.34
N GLN A 125 3.40 1.12 25.03
CA GLN A 125 3.09 -0.14 24.39
C GLN A 125 1.82 -0.02 23.53
N GLY A 126 1.91 -0.41 22.25
CA GLY A 126 0.79 -0.36 21.32
C GLY A 126 0.37 1.04 20.88
N MET A 127 1.06 2.11 21.32
CA MET A 127 0.74 3.48 20.94
C MET A 127 1.27 3.79 19.54
N ASP A 128 0.36 3.97 18.58
CA ASP A 128 0.72 4.33 17.21
C ASP A 128 1.32 5.75 17.16
N PRO A 129 2.62 5.91 16.81
CA PRO A 129 3.28 7.22 16.76
C PRO A 129 2.75 8.12 15.63
N PHE A 130 2.00 7.57 14.67
CA PHE A 130 1.48 8.29 13.50
C PHE A 130 -0.01 8.60 13.58
N ARG A 131 -0.72 7.98 14.53
CA ARG A 131 -2.17 8.14 14.72
C ARG A 131 -2.63 9.60 14.82
N PRO A 132 -1.93 10.53 15.49
CA PRO A 132 -2.35 11.93 15.51
C PRO A 132 -2.48 12.54 14.10
N PHE A 133 -1.54 12.23 13.20
CA PHE A 133 -1.56 12.73 11.83
C PHE A 133 -2.68 12.10 11.00
N LYS A 134 -2.87 10.78 11.13
CA LYS A 134 -3.96 10.05 10.46
C LYS A 134 -5.35 10.58 10.86
N LEU A 135 -5.54 10.86 12.15
CA LEU A 135 -6.78 11.44 12.66
C LEU A 135 -6.96 12.89 12.22
N ALA A 136 -5.89 13.69 12.22
CA ALA A 136 -5.96 15.07 11.74
C ALA A 136 -6.36 15.13 10.25
N GLU A 137 -5.87 14.22 9.41
CA GLU A 137 -6.29 14.10 8.02
C GLU A 137 -7.77 13.67 7.92
N LEU A 138 -8.20 12.69 8.71
CA LEU A 138 -9.58 12.16 8.70
C LEU A 138 -10.64 13.18 9.18
N GLU A 139 -10.25 14.08 10.10
CA GLU A 139 -11.10 15.12 10.67
C GLU A 139 -10.87 16.49 10.00
N SER A 140 -10.23 16.51 8.82
CA SER A 140 -9.97 17.74 8.08
C SER A 140 -11.23 18.28 7.39
N ALA A 141 -11.23 19.57 7.06
CA ALA A 141 -12.33 20.22 6.34
C ALA A 141 -12.51 19.64 4.92
N GLU A 142 -11.42 19.27 4.27
CA GLU A 142 -11.45 18.59 2.96
C GLU A 142 -12.19 17.25 3.07
N THR A 143 -11.98 16.48 4.14
CA THR A 143 -12.75 15.26 4.38
C THR A 143 -14.23 15.57 4.64
N ASP A 144 -14.57 16.64 5.36
CA ASP A 144 -15.98 17.05 5.51
C ASP A 144 -16.64 17.37 4.16
N GLU A 145 -15.95 18.08 3.26
CA GLU A 145 -16.44 18.44 1.93
C GLU A 145 -16.65 17.20 1.05
N GLU A 146 -15.69 16.26 1.05
CA GLU A 146 -15.81 15.01 0.30
C GLU A 146 -16.98 14.13 0.80
N LEU A 147 -17.17 14.04 2.11
CA LEU A 147 -18.28 13.28 2.68
C LEU A 147 -19.63 13.93 2.39
N ALA A 148 -19.71 15.26 2.35
CA ALA A 148 -20.92 15.99 1.99
C ALA A 148 -21.27 15.80 0.51
N ALA A 149 -20.27 15.77 -0.39
CA ALA A 149 -20.46 15.56 -1.82
C ALA A 149 -21.06 14.18 -2.17
N LEU A 150 -21.03 13.21 -1.24
CA LEU A 150 -21.70 11.92 -1.43
C LEU A 150 -23.23 12.04 -1.50
N ASP A 151 -23.82 13.13 -1.00
CA ASP A 151 -25.27 13.35 -1.11
C ASP A 151 -25.68 13.62 -2.55
N ASP A 152 -24.95 14.47 -3.27
CA ASP A 152 -25.20 14.77 -4.69
C ASP A 152 -24.94 13.56 -5.60
N PHE A 153 -24.15 12.62 -5.11
CA PHE A 153 -23.78 11.40 -5.81
C PHE A 153 -24.83 10.28 -5.70
N ALA A 154 -25.63 10.28 -4.64
CA ALA A 154 -26.54 9.18 -4.31
C ALA A 154 -27.60 8.93 -5.40
N ASP A 155 -27.98 9.98 -6.14
CA ASP A 155 -29.01 9.93 -7.19
C ASP A 155 -28.44 9.62 -8.59
N ARG A 156 -27.12 9.45 -8.75
CA ARG A 156 -26.49 9.14 -10.04
C ARG A 156 -26.72 7.66 -10.46
N PRO A 157 -26.60 7.31 -11.75
CA PRO A 157 -26.61 5.92 -12.20
C PRO A 157 -25.58 5.05 -11.46
N VAL A 158 -25.92 3.79 -11.18
CA VAL A 158 -25.08 2.88 -10.38
C VAL A 158 -23.70 2.69 -11.02
N GLU A 159 -23.62 2.64 -12.34
CA GLU A 159 -22.37 2.49 -13.09
C GLU A 159 -21.46 3.71 -12.92
N GLU A 160 -22.01 4.93 -13.03
CA GLU A 160 -21.25 6.17 -12.76
C GLU A 160 -20.79 6.21 -11.30
N GLN A 161 -21.59 5.68 -10.39
CA GLN A 161 -21.19 5.60 -8.99
C GLN A 161 -20.01 4.64 -8.80
N ALA A 162 -20.07 3.47 -9.42
CA ALA A 162 -19.00 2.48 -9.35
C ALA A 162 -17.67 3.05 -9.90
N GLU A 163 -17.70 3.72 -11.05
CA GLU A 163 -16.52 4.34 -11.67
C GLU A 163 -15.91 5.44 -10.77
N ALA A 164 -16.74 6.35 -10.23
CA ALA A 164 -16.26 7.41 -9.37
C ALA A 164 -15.63 6.87 -8.07
N LEU A 165 -16.21 5.83 -7.47
CA LEU A 165 -15.66 5.19 -6.27
C LEU A 165 -14.37 4.43 -6.56
N LEU A 166 -14.25 3.76 -7.70
CA LEU A 166 -13.00 3.13 -8.13
C LEU A 166 -11.89 4.17 -8.32
N HIS A 167 -12.19 5.28 -8.99
CA HIS A 167 -11.22 6.37 -9.15
C HIS A 167 -10.90 7.06 -7.81
N GLY A 168 -11.88 7.20 -6.92
CA GLY A 168 -11.67 7.65 -5.54
C GLY A 168 -10.66 6.75 -4.82
N SER A 169 -10.87 5.43 -4.89
CA SER A 169 -9.98 4.43 -4.32
C SER A 169 -8.57 4.52 -4.91
N LEU A 170 -8.44 4.70 -6.23
CA LEU A 170 -7.14 4.79 -6.90
C LEU A 170 -6.31 6.02 -6.50
N TRP A 171 -6.96 7.19 -6.49
CA TRP A 171 -6.28 8.47 -6.30
C TRP A 171 -6.23 8.92 -4.84
N GLY A 172 -7.03 8.29 -3.97
CA GLY A 172 -7.05 8.56 -2.54
C GLY A 172 -7.27 10.03 -2.25
N ASN A 173 -6.35 10.61 -1.48
CA ASN A 173 -6.37 12.01 -1.08
C ASN A 173 -6.12 13.02 -2.24
N ARG A 174 -5.85 12.54 -3.46
CA ARG A 174 -5.82 13.34 -4.70
C ARG A 174 -7.10 13.21 -5.51
N ALA A 175 -8.01 12.33 -5.14
CA ALA A 175 -9.38 12.41 -5.56
C ALA A 175 -10.01 13.56 -4.79
N ASP A 176 -10.00 14.76 -5.36
CA ASP A 176 -11.01 15.74 -5.00
C ASP A 176 -12.37 15.13 -5.35
N LEU A 177 -12.92 14.33 -4.43
CA LEU A 177 -14.18 13.62 -4.63
C LEU A 177 -15.27 14.66 -4.87
N GLY A 178 -15.27 15.78 -4.14
CA GLY A 178 -16.17 16.91 -4.41
C GLY A 178 -16.16 17.36 -5.87
N PHE A 179 -14.99 17.63 -6.44
CA PHE A 179 -14.85 18.10 -7.83
C PHE A 179 -15.11 17.03 -8.90
N ARG A 180 -14.98 15.73 -8.58
CA ARG A 180 -15.33 14.64 -9.51
C ARG A 180 -16.80 14.22 -9.40
N LEU A 181 -17.41 14.45 -8.23
CA LEU A 181 -18.82 14.17 -7.92
C LEU A 181 -19.74 15.35 -8.28
N SER A 182 -19.21 16.54 -8.61
CA SER A 182 -19.99 17.72 -9.02
C SER A 182 -20.09 17.96 -10.53
N ASP A 183 -19.15 17.44 -11.34
CA ASP A 183 -19.19 17.65 -12.80
C ASP A 183 -20.01 16.56 -13.49
N GLY A 184 -21.15 16.97 -14.07
CA GLY A 184 -22.00 16.18 -14.96
C GLY A 184 -21.76 16.42 -16.45
N ASP A 185 -20.69 17.12 -16.83
CA ASP A 185 -20.35 17.39 -18.23
C ASP A 185 -19.18 16.49 -18.70
N ALA A 186 -19.55 15.42 -19.40
CA ALA A 186 -18.66 14.44 -20.00
C ALA A 186 -17.81 14.97 -21.18
N GLU A 187 -17.85 16.26 -21.52
CA GLU A 187 -17.14 16.84 -22.68
C GLU A 187 -16.04 17.86 -22.35
N ALA A 188 -15.80 18.21 -21.08
CA ALA A 188 -14.81 19.23 -20.69
C ALA A 188 -13.64 18.71 -19.83
N ARG A 189 -13.35 17.41 -19.85
CA ARG A 189 -12.03 16.89 -19.44
C ARG A 189 -11.43 16.16 -20.63
N ALA A 190 -10.38 16.76 -21.20
CA ALA A 190 -9.44 16.00 -22.00
C ALA A 190 -9.11 14.71 -21.24
N ALA A 191 -9.38 13.57 -21.89
CA ALA A 191 -9.10 12.20 -21.48
C ALA A 191 -8.14 12.09 -20.30
N VAL A 192 -8.56 11.50 -19.17
CA VAL A 192 -7.77 11.26 -17.94
C VAL A 192 -6.26 11.27 -18.23
N PRO A 193 -5.56 12.42 -18.15
CA PRO A 193 -4.18 12.52 -18.66
C PRO A 193 -3.15 11.84 -17.75
N ALA A 194 -3.61 11.08 -16.77
CA ALA A 194 -2.83 10.64 -15.62
C ALA A 194 -2.80 9.12 -15.43
N LEU A 195 -3.66 8.35 -16.12
CA LEU A 195 -3.53 6.88 -16.13
C LEU A 195 -2.53 6.45 -17.18
N VAL A 196 -1.41 5.87 -16.73
CA VAL A 196 -0.36 5.36 -17.62
C VAL A 196 -0.65 3.93 -18.11
N ALA A 197 -1.53 3.23 -17.40
CA ALA A 197 -2.13 1.95 -17.79
C ALA A 197 -3.53 1.88 -17.16
N ASP A 198 -4.50 1.36 -17.90
CA ASP A 198 -5.90 1.29 -17.47
C ASP A 198 -6.57 -0.02 -17.90
N ASP A 199 -6.53 -0.99 -16.99
CA ASP A 199 -7.21 -2.27 -17.10
C ASP A 199 -8.56 -2.28 -16.35
N SER A 200 -9.19 -1.10 -16.12
CA SER A 200 -10.46 -0.99 -15.37
C SER A 200 -11.58 -1.86 -15.95
N ALA A 201 -11.67 -1.99 -17.28
CA ALA A 201 -12.66 -2.88 -17.90
C ALA A 201 -12.48 -4.35 -17.48
N ALA A 202 -11.23 -4.84 -17.40
CA ALA A 202 -10.94 -6.20 -16.93
C ALA A 202 -11.23 -6.33 -15.42
N LEU A 203 -10.92 -5.31 -14.63
CA LEU A 203 -11.24 -5.25 -13.21
C LEU A 203 -12.75 -5.38 -12.98
N TRP A 204 -13.57 -4.60 -13.69
CA TRP A 204 -15.01 -4.65 -13.57
C TRP A 204 -15.60 -6.00 -13.97
N SER A 205 -15.04 -6.63 -15.01
CA SER A 205 -15.43 -7.97 -15.42
C SER A 205 -15.17 -9.03 -14.34
N LEU A 206 -14.11 -8.88 -13.53
CA LEU A 206 -13.82 -9.80 -12.41
C LEU A 206 -14.68 -9.54 -11.19
N LEU A 207 -15.18 -8.31 -11.03
CA LEU A 207 -16.06 -7.90 -9.92
C LEU A 207 -17.54 -8.21 -10.17
N ASP A 208 -17.94 -8.61 -11.37
CA ASP A 208 -19.34 -8.88 -11.68
C ASP A 208 -19.76 -10.28 -11.22
N GLY A 209 -20.33 -10.37 -10.01
CA GLY A 209 -20.77 -11.62 -9.40
C GLY A 209 -19.64 -12.39 -8.70
N ALA A 210 -18.61 -11.69 -8.24
CA ALA A 210 -17.51 -12.28 -7.49
C ALA A 210 -17.95 -12.83 -6.13
N ASP A 211 -17.39 -13.98 -5.73
CA ASP A 211 -17.67 -14.55 -4.43
C ASP A 211 -16.97 -13.75 -3.32
N THR A 212 -15.65 -13.58 -3.43
CA THR A 212 -14.85 -12.91 -2.41
C THR A 212 -13.87 -11.93 -3.04
N LEU A 213 -13.97 -10.67 -2.64
CA LEU A 213 -12.97 -9.63 -2.90
C LEU A 213 -11.99 -9.56 -1.73
N CYS A 214 -10.69 -9.67 -1.99
CA CYS A 214 -9.66 -9.27 -1.04
C CYS A 214 -9.12 -7.89 -1.42
N LEU A 215 -9.16 -6.92 -0.52
CA LEU A 215 -8.53 -5.61 -0.71
C LEU A 215 -7.40 -5.47 0.31
N VAL A 216 -6.16 -5.28 -0.17
CA VAL A 216 -5.00 -4.99 0.68
C VAL A 216 -4.78 -3.49 0.70
N ALA A 217 -5.04 -2.89 1.86
CA ALA A 217 -5.00 -1.46 2.06
C ALA A 217 -3.57 -0.88 2.02
N ASP A 218 -3.49 0.37 1.59
CA ASP A 218 -2.31 1.22 1.69
C ASP A 218 -2.46 2.12 2.92
N ASN A 219 -2.96 3.35 2.74
CA ASN A 219 -3.03 4.38 3.76
C ASN A 219 -4.35 4.41 4.54
N ALA A 220 -4.27 4.90 5.78
CA ALA A 220 -5.35 5.28 6.66
C ALA A 220 -5.92 6.66 6.28
N GLY A 221 -6.65 7.28 7.21
CA GLY A 221 -7.09 8.67 7.08
C GLY A 221 -8.06 8.84 5.91
N ARG A 222 -7.91 9.95 5.19
CA ARG A 222 -8.77 10.31 4.04
C ARG A 222 -8.68 9.31 2.89
N GLU A 223 -7.53 8.64 2.69
CA GLU A 223 -7.35 7.66 1.61
C GLU A 223 -8.05 6.32 1.87
N LEU A 224 -8.26 5.95 3.13
CA LEU A 224 -8.99 4.72 3.49
C LEU A 224 -10.50 4.84 3.21
N VAL A 225 -11.05 6.05 3.32
CA VAL A 225 -12.48 6.30 3.14
C VAL A 225 -12.98 5.82 1.76
N PRO A 226 -12.42 6.22 0.62
CA PRO A 226 -12.90 5.76 -0.68
C PRO A 226 -12.75 4.25 -0.89
N ASP A 227 -11.78 3.58 -0.27
CA ASP A 227 -11.67 2.12 -0.30
C ASP A 227 -12.86 1.45 0.41
N LEU A 228 -13.25 1.99 1.57
CA LEU A 228 -14.40 1.53 2.32
C LEU A 228 -15.72 1.81 1.56
N LEU A 229 -15.85 2.99 0.94
CA LEU A 229 -17.02 3.33 0.13
C LEU A 229 -17.16 2.40 -1.09
N LEU A 230 -16.05 2.10 -1.78
CA LEU A 230 -16.03 1.14 -2.88
C LEU A 230 -16.47 -0.26 -2.41
N ILE A 231 -15.92 -0.75 -1.30
CA ILE A 231 -16.33 -2.04 -0.71
C ILE A 231 -17.83 -2.06 -0.39
N ALA A 232 -18.33 -1.02 0.27
CA ALA A 232 -19.74 -0.91 0.63
C ALA A 232 -20.65 -0.91 -0.60
N HIS A 233 -20.27 -0.17 -1.64
CA HIS A 233 -21.02 -0.12 -2.89
C HIS A 233 -21.05 -1.49 -3.58
N LEU A 234 -19.91 -2.17 -3.68
CA LEU A 234 -19.81 -3.50 -4.29
C LEU A 234 -20.66 -4.55 -3.54
N LEU A 235 -20.68 -4.49 -2.20
CA LEU A 235 -21.52 -5.35 -1.37
C LEU A 235 -23.01 -5.04 -1.55
N ALA A 236 -23.38 -3.75 -1.55
CA ALA A 236 -24.77 -3.31 -1.68
C ALA A 236 -25.37 -3.66 -3.06
N GLN A 237 -24.56 -3.59 -4.12
CA GLN A 237 -24.97 -3.96 -5.48
C GLN A 237 -24.89 -5.47 -5.75
N GLY A 238 -24.46 -6.28 -4.77
CA GLY A 238 -24.30 -7.72 -4.96
C GLY A 238 -23.23 -8.11 -5.99
N ARG A 239 -22.35 -7.16 -6.36
CA ARG A 239 -21.21 -7.40 -7.24
C ARG A 239 -20.20 -8.34 -6.57
N VAL A 240 -20.01 -8.17 -5.26
CA VAL A 240 -19.23 -9.09 -4.43
C VAL A 240 -20.11 -9.65 -3.29
N ARG A 241 -20.05 -10.95 -3.03
CA ARG A 241 -20.78 -11.55 -1.89
C ARG A 241 -20.13 -11.25 -0.55
N ARG A 242 -18.78 -11.22 -0.52
CA ARG A 242 -17.98 -10.93 0.68
C ARG A 242 -16.75 -10.11 0.31
N ALA A 243 -16.31 -9.28 1.24
CA ALA A 243 -15.04 -8.55 1.18
C ALA A 243 -14.15 -8.89 2.37
N VAL A 244 -12.84 -8.99 2.13
CA VAL A 244 -11.80 -9.12 3.14
C VAL A 244 -10.84 -7.94 2.99
N LEU A 245 -10.76 -7.09 4.01
CA LEU A 245 -9.87 -5.95 4.07
C LEU A 245 -8.60 -6.31 4.84
N HIS A 246 -7.48 -6.45 4.14
CA HIS A 246 -6.17 -6.64 4.76
C HIS A 246 -5.56 -5.29 5.14
N VAL A 247 -5.20 -5.17 6.42
CA VAL A 247 -4.52 -4.01 7.01
C VAL A 247 -3.19 -4.44 7.64
N LYS A 248 -2.38 -3.48 8.06
CA LYS A 248 -1.13 -3.74 8.77
C LYS A 248 -1.41 -4.14 10.23
N PRO A 249 -0.67 -5.10 10.81
CA PRO A 249 -0.83 -5.52 12.21
C PRO A 249 -0.37 -4.48 13.23
N HIS A 250 0.49 -3.54 12.82
CA HIS A 250 1.00 -2.46 13.64
C HIS A 250 1.35 -1.26 12.73
N PRO A 251 1.67 -0.08 13.30
CA PRO A 251 2.02 1.09 12.50
C PRO A 251 3.17 0.78 11.56
N TYR A 252 3.06 1.29 10.34
CA TYR A 252 3.98 0.97 9.26
C TYR A 252 3.93 2.10 8.25
N TYR A 253 5.06 2.45 7.63
CA TYR A 253 5.10 3.40 6.52
C TYR A 253 4.34 4.73 6.76
N VAL A 254 4.39 5.22 8.00
CA VAL A 254 3.67 6.40 8.51
C VAL A 254 2.16 6.24 8.46
N SER A 255 1.57 6.29 7.27
CA SER A 255 0.13 6.38 7.06
C SER A 255 -0.55 5.04 6.87
N ASP A 256 0.16 3.89 6.82
CA ASP A 256 -0.51 2.63 6.51
C ASP A 256 -1.64 2.29 7.48
N ALA A 257 -2.74 1.80 6.91
CA ALA A 257 -3.93 1.44 7.66
C ALA A 257 -3.67 0.26 8.59
N THR A 258 -4.08 0.43 9.86
CA THR A 258 -4.19 -0.62 10.87
C THR A 258 -5.67 -0.89 11.18
N THR A 259 -5.94 -1.90 12.01
CA THR A 259 -7.33 -2.16 12.46
C THR A 259 -7.93 -0.97 13.21
N ALA A 260 -7.13 -0.25 14.01
CA ALA A 260 -7.61 0.92 14.74
C ALA A 260 -8.04 2.04 13.78
N ASP A 261 -7.29 2.24 12.70
CA ASP A 261 -7.59 3.24 11.67
C ASP A 261 -8.89 2.93 10.91
N VAL A 262 -9.15 1.65 10.61
CA VAL A 262 -10.45 1.23 10.04
C VAL A 262 -11.60 1.59 10.97
N VAL A 263 -11.45 1.32 12.28
CA VAL A 263 -12.49 1.64 13.27
C VAL A 263 -12.72 3.15 13.35
N ASP A 264 -11.68 3.96 13.26
CA ASP A 264 -11.82 5.43 13.25
C ASP A 264 -12.55 5.91 12.00
N ALA A 265 -12.17 5.42 10.81
CA ALA A 265 -12.84 5.75 9.55
C ALA A 265 -14.34 5.36 9.58
N LEU A 266 -14.67 4.17 10.11
CA LEU A 266 -16.07 3.74 10.25
C LEU A 266 -16.86 4.63 11.21
N ARG A 267 -16.24 5.03 12.33
CA ARG A 267 -16.86 5.96 13.28
C ARG A 267 -17.07 7.34 12.67
N ARG A 268 -16.11 7.83 11.89
CA ARG A 268 -16.20 9.09 11.13
C ARG A 268 -17.37 9.03 10.16
N LEU A 269 -17.44 8.01 9.31
CA LEU A 269 -18.56 7.80 8.39
C LEU A 269 -19.90 7.71 9.11
N THR A 270 -19.99 6.92 10.18
CA THR A 270 -21.26 6.74 10.94
C THR A 270 -21.73 8.03 11.62
N ARG A 271 -20.82 8.93 12.01
CA ARG A 271 -21.14 10.23 12.62
C ARG A 271 -21.40 11.34 11.60
N ALA A 272 -21.05 11.12 10.33
CA ALA A 272 -21.35 12.04 9.25
C ALA A 272 -22.87 12.16 9.04
N ARG A 273 -23.27 12.96 8.05
CA ARG A 273 -24.68 13.11 7.64
C ARG A 273 -24.90 12.46 6.28
N GLY A 274 -26.17 12.37 5.86
CA GLY A 274 -26.51 11.98 4.50
C GLY A 274 -26.02 10.59 4.09
N ALA A 275 -25.56 10.48 2.84
CA ALA A 275 -25.06 9.28 2.20
C ALA A 275 -23.82 8.71 2.91
N ALA A 276 -22.90 9.57 3.39
CA ALA A 276 -21.74 9.12 4.17
C ALA A 276 -22.15 8.30 5.40
N ALA A 277 -23.18 8.75 6.12
CA ALA A 277 -23.73 8.03 7.27
C ALA A 277 -24.38 6.70 6.88
N ALA A 278 -25.00 6.64 5.70
CA ALA A 278 -25.58 5.40 5.17
C ALA A 278 -24.49 4.37 4.87
N TYR A 279 -23.42 4.78 4.17
CA TYR A 279 -22.25 3.94 3.94
C TYR A 279 -21.61 3.45 5.24
N GLY A 280 -21.45 4.33 6.23
CA GLY A 280 -20.91 3.96 7.55
C GLY A 280 -21.74 2.87 8.24
N ARG A 281 -23.07 2.99 8.22
CA ARG A 281 -23.97 1.97 8.79
C ARG A 281 -23.94 0.65 8.03
N GLU A 282 -23.88 0.70 6.70
CA GLU A 282 -23.80 -0.50 5.87
C GLU A 282 -22.51 -1.28 6.16
N LEU A 283 -21.37 -0.58 6.19
CA LEU A 283 -20.08 -1.19 6.53
C LEU A 283 -20.07 -1.78 7.94
N TRP A 284 -20.63 -1.05 8.91
CA TRP A 284 -20.74 -1.55 10.28
C TRP A 284 -21.57 -2.83 10.35
N SER A 285 -22.70 -2.87 9.63
CA SER A 285 -23.55 -4.06 9.53
C SER A 285 -22.82 -5.21 8.84
N ALA A 286 -22.17 -4.96 7.71
CA ALA A 286 -21.38 -5.94 6.97
C ALA A 286 -20.24 -6.52 7.80
N MET A 287 -19.61 -5.72 8.67
CA MET A 287 -18.62 -6.22 9.62
C MET A 287 -19.23 -7.09 10.71
N ALA A 288 -20.40 -6.71 11.22
CA ALA A 288 -21.09 -7.45 12.26
C ALA A 288 -21.63 -8.80 11.78
N ASP A 289 -22.08 -8.89 10.53
CA ASP A 289 -22.65 -10.09 9.91
C ASP A 289 -21.64 -10.95 9.13
N GLY A 290 -20.40 -10.45 8.96
CA GLY A 290 -19.30 -11.18 8.34
C GLY A 290 -19.18 -11.03 6.82
N ARG A 291 -20.02 -10.20 6.17
CA ARG A 291 -19.85 -9.83 4.76
C ARG A 291 -18.60 -8.99 4.51
N LEU A 292 -18.13 -8.24 5.51
CA LEU A 292 -16.83 -7.56 5.50
C LEU A 292 -15.99 -8.07 6.68
N THR A 293 -14.80 -8.60 6.42
CA THR A 293 -13.86 -9.03 7.47
C THR A 293 -12.56 -8.23 7.40
N VAL A 294 -12.02 -7.82 8.55
CA VAL A 294 -10.70 -7.19 8.61
C VAL A 294 -9.65 -8.23 9.00
N ARG A 295 -8.53 -8.26 8.28
CA ARG A 295 -7.39 -9.17 8.50
C ARG A 295 -6.10 -8.38 8.68
N ALA A 296 -5.25 -8.82 9.60
CA ALA A 296 -3.98 -8.17 9.91
C ALA A 296 -2.85 -9.19 9.99
N HIS A 297 -2.48 -9.73 8.83
CA HIS A 297 -1.47 -10.78 8.73
C HIS A 297 -0.06 -10.22 8.99
N ALA A 298 0.81 -10.95 9.69
CA ALA A 298 2.17 -10.49 10.02
C ALA A 298 3.01 -10.14 8.77
N PHE A 299 2.83 -10.90 7.69
CA PHE A 299 3.48 -10.65 6.40
C PHE A 299 3.16 -9.28 5.79
N SER A 300 2.08 -8.62 6.19
CA SER A 300 1.76 -7.26 5.72
C SER A 300 2.84 -6.24 6.12
N CYS A 301 3.63 -6.51 7.16
CA CYS A 301 4.80 -5.72 7.57
C CYS A 301 6.13 -6.46 7.34
N ALA A 302 6.16 -7.51 6.52
CA ALA A 302 7.40 -8.18 6.14
C ALA A 302 8.19 -7.33 5.12
N PRO A 303 9.53 -7.34 5.19
CA PRO A 303 10.41 -6.61 4.26
C PRO A 303 10.57 -7.34 2.90
N LEU A 304 9.59 -8.15 2.52
CA LEU A 304 9.71 -9.15 1.46
C LEU A 304 8.67 -8.92 0.35
N PRO A 305 9.01 -9.27 -0.91
CA PRO A 305 8.06 -9.26 -2.01
C PRO A 305 6.98 -10.33 -1.80
N TYR A 306 5.82 -10.15 -2.44
CA TYR A 306 4.69 -11.09 -2.33
C TYR A 306 5.04 -12.51 -2.82
N GLU A 307 6.09 -12.66 -3.63
CA GLU A 307 6.63 -13.97 -4.03
C GLU A 307 6.98 -14.85 -2.83
N ALA A 308 7.45 -14.23 -1.74
CA ALA A 308 7.84 -14.89 -0.50
C ALA A 308 6.71 -14.97 0.55
N MET A 309 5.45 -14.71 0.17
CA MET A 309 4.33 -14.84 1.10
C MET A 309 4.22 -16.28 1.64
N PRO A 310 3.91 -16.47 2.93
CA PRO A 310 3.76 -17.79 3.53
C PRO A 310 2.53 -18.53 2.99
N ASP A 311 2.53 -19.85 3.14
CA ASP A 311 1.52 -20.74 2.53
C ASP A 311 0.09 -20.46 3.02
N ASP A 312 -0.08 -20.03 4.27
CA ASP A 312 -1.38 -19.69 4.83
C ASP A 312 -1.98 -18.43 4.18
N LEU A 313 -1.20 -17.36 4.05
CA LEU A 313 -1.62 -16.17 3.31
C LEU A 313 -1.81 -16.47 1.82
N ARG A 314 -0.95 -17.32 1.23
CA ARG A 314 -1.08 -17.73 -0.17
C ARG A 314 -2.39 -18.45 -0.42
N ALA A 315 -2.77 -19.38 0.46
CA ALA A 315 -4.04 -20.10 0.37
C ALA A 315 -5.23 -19.16 0.53
N GLU A 316 -5.19 -18.24 1.50
CA GLU A 316 -6.24 -17.23 1.70
C GLU A 316 -6.46 -16.36 0.45
N LEU A 317 -5.37 -15.91 -0.19
CA LEU A 317 -5.46 -15.10 -1.42
C LEU A 317 -5.82 -15.93 -2.66
N ALA A 318 -5.51 -17.23 -2.68
CA ALA A 318 -5.92 -18.15 -3.76
C ALA A 318 -7.45 -18.36 -3.79
N ASP A 319 -8.08 -18.36 -2.62
CA ASP A 319 -9.53 -18.55 -2.47
C ASP A 319 -10.35 -17.30 -2.87
N ALA A 320 -9.70 -16.15 -3.04
CA ALA A 320 -10.35 -14.92 -3.49
C ALA A 320 -10.67 -14.96 -4.99
N THR A 321 -11.83 -14.44 -5.37
CA THR A 321 -12.15 -14.21 -6.80
C THR A 321 -11.24 -13.14 -7.39
N LEU A 322 -10.90 -12.13 -6.59
CA LEU A 322 -9.99 -11.06 -6.97
C LEU A 322 -9.28 -10.50 -5.74
N THR A 323 -7.98 -10.25 -5.86
CA THR A 323 -7.23 -9.42 -4.90
C THR A 323 -6.91 -8.06 -5.50
N ILE A 324 -7.31 -6.98 -4.83
CA ILE A 324 -6.92 -5.60 -5.15
C ILE A 324 -5.80 -5.17 -4.20
N LEU A 325 -4.66 -4.78 -4.75
CA LEU A 325 -3.51 -4.24 -4.03
C LEU A 325 -3.50 -2.71 -4.20
N LYS A 326 -3.65 -1.97 -3.10
CA LYS A 326 -3.65 -0.50 -3.10
C LYS A 326 -2.25 0.06 -2.96
N GLY A 327 -1.98 1.15 -3.68
CA GLY A 327 -0.84 2.03 -3.40
C GLY A 327 0.53 1.53 -3.88
N ASP A 328 1.54 2.35 -3.61
CA ASP A 328 2.88 2.19 -4.18
C ASP A 328 3.67 1.05 -3.51
N LEU A 329 3.60 0.92 -2.18
CA LEU A 329 4.31 -0.12 -1.45
C LEU A 329 3.83 -1.52 -1.86
N ASN A 330 2.51 -1.73 -1.96
CA ASN A 330 2.00 -3.03 -2.39
C ASN A 330 2.42 -3.35 -3.83
N TYR A 331 2.46 -2.37 -4.73
CA TYR A 331 2.96 -2.58 -6.09
C TYR A 331 4.43 -2.95 -6.12
N ARG A 332 5.28 -2.21 -5.39
CA ARG A 332 6.70 -2.52 -5.24
C ARG A 332 6.89 -3.96 -4.78
N ARG A 333 6.18 -4.38 -3.73
CA ARG A 333 6.21 -5.77 -3.23
C ARG A 333 5.69 -6.78 -4.25
N LEU A 334 4.68 -6.43 -5.04
CA LEU A 334 4.07 -7.31 -6.03
C LEU A 334 5.03 -7.63 -7.19
N VAL A 335 5.83 -6.65 -7.63
CA VAL A 335 6.77 -6.86 -8.73
C VAL A 335 8.22 -7.00 -8.25
N GLY A 336 8.45 -7.17 -6.94
CA GLY A 336 9.76 -7.52 -6.39
C GLY A 336 10.69 -6.36 -6.04
N ASP A 337 10.23 -5.11 -6.11
CA ASP A 337 11.02 -3.89 -5.90
C ASP A 337 12.29 -3.85 -6.78
N ARG A 338 12.13 -4.17 -8.08
CA ARG A 338 13.22 -4.31 -9.05
C ARG A 338 13.16 -3.24 -10.15
N ARG A 339 14.32 -2.91 -10.74
CA ARG A 339 14.48 -2.01 -11.89
C ARG A 339 14.05 -2.70 -13.20
N TRP A 340 12.77 -3.06 -13.30
CA TRP A 340 12.22 -3.64 -14.54
C TRP A 340 12.26 -2.63 -15.70
N PRO A 341 12.54 -3.08 -16.94
CA PRO A 341 12.15 -2.31 -18.12
C PRO A 341 10.64 -1.98 -18.03
N PRO A 342 10.22 -0.72 -18.22
CA PRO A 342 8.81 -0.33 -18.02
C PRO A 342 7.81 -1.09 -18.90
N THR A 343 8.28 -1.62 -20.02
CA THR A 343 7.51 -2.42 -20.97
C THR A 343 7.45 -3.92 -20.64
N THR A 344 8.11 -4.36 -19.56
CA THR A 344 8.02 -5.76 -19.09
C THR A 344 6.56 -6.08 -18.73
N PRO A 345 5.94 -7.15 -19.25
CA PRO A 345 4.52 -7.40 -19.03
C PRO A 345 4.16 -7.58 -17.55
N PHE A 346 3.11 -6.86 -17.08
CA PHE A 346 2.61 -6.98 -15.71
C PHE A 346 2.17 -8.42 -15.38
N THR A 347 1.57 -9.10 -16.35
CA THR A 347 1.12 -10.49 -16.21
C THR A 347 2.28 -11.47 -15.98
N GLU A 348 3.45 -11.23 -16.57
CA GLU A 348 4.64 -12.07 -16.41
C GLU A 348 5.26 -11.88 -15.03
N VAL A 349 5.52 -10.63 -14.62
CA VAL A 349 6.18 -10.34 -13.33
C VAL A 349 5.32 -10.69 -12.11
N THR A 350 4.01 -10.85 -12.31
CA THR A 350 3.08 -11.22 -11.24
C THR A 350 2.63 -12.68 -11.30
N ALA A 351 3.03 -13.48 -12.30
CA ALA A 351 2.51 -14.82 -12.56
C ALA A 351 2.56 -15.80 -11.36
N TYR A 352 3.43 -15.55 -10.38
CA TYR A 352 3.54 -16.34 -9.15
C TYR A 352 2.39 -16.13 -8.15
N PHE A 353 1.61 -15.04 -8.30
CA PHE A 353 0.58 -14.66 -7.35
C PHE A 353 -0.63 -15.62 -7.47
N PRO A 354 -1.24 -16.07 -6.36
CA PRO A 354 -2.04 -17.29 -6.35
C PRO A 354 -3.43 -17.22 -7.03
N GLY A 355 -3.93 -16.04 -7.37
CA GLY A 355 -5.23 -15.84 -8.01
C GLY A 355 -5.28 -14.52 -8.78
N PRO A 356 -6.43 -14.11 -9.33
CA PRO A 356 -6.55 -12.85 -10.06
C PRO A 356 -6.14 -11.67 -9.17
N VAL A 357 -5.32 -10.76 -9.71
CA VAL A 357 -4.78 -9.63 -8.97
C VAL A 357 -4.86 -8.34 -9.76
N ALA A 358 -5.30 -7.28 -9.09
CA ALA A 358 -5.30 -5.93 -9.60
C ALA A 358 -4.42 -5.03 -8.73
N ALA A 359 -3.74 -4.08 -9.36
CA ALA A 359 -3.03 -3.01 -8.65
C ALA A 359 -3.68 -1.66 -8.96
N LEU A 360 -4.08 -0.94 -7.90
CA LEU A 360 -4.54 0.44 -7.97
C LEU A 360 -3.46 1.32 -7.34
N ARG A 361 -2.63 1.95 -8.17
CA ARG A 361 -1.43 2.64 -7.71
C ARG A 361 -1.32 4.04 -8.26
N THR A 362 -1.10 5.00 -7.37
CA THR A 362 -0.46 6.28 -7.70
C THR A 362 1.07 6.12 -7.69
N LEU A 363 1.77 6.56 -8.74
CA LEU A 363 3.21 6.33 -8.94
C LEU A 363 4.07 7.17 -7.99
N LYS A 364 4.72 6.52 -7.01
CA LYS A 364 5.58 7.18 -6.00
C LYS A 364 6.96 6.51 -5.88
N SER A 365 7.38 5.72 -6.87
CA SER A 365 8.70 5.06 -6.90
C SER A 365 9.11 4.68 -8.32
N ASP A 366 10.40 4.38 -8.51
CA ASP A 366 11.00 4.05 -9.81
C ASP A 366 10.46 2.75 -10.44
N VAL A 367 9.90 1.86 -9.63
CA VAL A 367 9.37 0.57 -10.07
C VAL A 367 8.19 0.78 -11.01
N ILE A 368 8.20 0.18 -12.20
CA ILE A 368 7.09 0.24 -13.14
C ILE A 368 7.17 -0.93 -14.13
N THR A 369 6.02 -1.47 -14.53
CA THR A 369 5.90 -2.54 -15.53
C THR A 369 4.64 -2.32 -16.39
N GLY A 370 4.52 -3.04 -17.49
CA GLY A 370 3.31 -3.13 -18.30
C GLY A 370 2.94 -1.86 -19.07
N LEU A 371 3.86 -0.92 -19.28
CA LEU A 371 3.63 0.23 -20.15
C LEU A 371 3.82 -0.13 -21.63
N THR A 372 3.15 0.61 -22.51
CA THR A 372 3.52 0.58 -23.93
C THR A 372 4.78 1.42 -24.17
N PRO A 373 5.62 1.08 -25.17
CA PRO A 373 6.76 1.93 -25.54
C PRO A 373 6.37 3.37 -25.88
N ALA A 374 5.18 3.57 -26.45
CA ALA A 374 4.65 4.89 -26.79
C ALA A 374 4.31 5.71 -25.53
N THR A 375 3.64 5.09 -24.55
CA THR A 375 3.34 5.71 -23.26
C THR A 375 4.62 6.13 -22.54
N GLU A 376 5.61 5.23 -22.45
CA GLU A 376 6.89 5.54 -21.81
C GLU A 376 7.58 6.73 -22.50
N ALA A 377 7.69 6.70 -23.83
CA ALA A 377 8.33 7.77 -24.59
C ALA A 377 7.65 9.14 -24.38
N ALA A 378 6.31 9.17 -24.34
CA ALA A 378 5.54 10.38 -24.09
C ALA A 378 5.79 10.96 -22.69
N LEU A 379 5.78 10.10 -21.66
CA LEU A 379 6.06 10.50 -20.27
C LEU A 379 7.49 11.05 -20.11
N VAL A 380 8.46 10.39 -20.74
CA VAL A 380 9.86 10.83 -20.71
C VAL A 380 10.05 12.16 -21.43
N ALA A 381 9.38 12.37 -22.56
CA ALA A 381 9.44 13.64 -23.28
C ALA A 381 8.82 14.80 -22.48
N ALA A 382 7.74 14.54 -21.74
CA ALA A 382 7.03 15.55 -20.96
C ALA A 382 7.72 15.91 -19.63
N GLU A 383 8.17 14.91 -18.87
CA GLU A 383 8.57 15.08 -17.46
C GLU A 383 9.94 14.46 -17.13
N GLY A 384 10.66 13.94 -18.12
CA GLY A 384 11.90 13.19 -17.90
C GLY A 384 11.64 11.91 -17.11
N GLN A 385 12.37 11.67 -16.02
CA GLN A 385 12.14 10.50 -15.16
C GLN A 385 11.19 10.80 -13.98
N ARG A 386 10.79 12.05 -13.77
CA ARG A 386 10.06 12.50 -12.56
C ARG A 386 8.62 11.97 -12.48
N TRP A 387 8.02 11.56 -13.61
CA TRP A 387 6.68 10.99 -13.65
C TRP A 387 6.53 9.73 -12.78
N ARG A 388 7.62 9.00 -12.53
CA ARG A 388 7.64 7.79 -11.68
C ARG A 388 7.47 8.09 -10.19
N THR A 389 7.93 9.25 -9.74
CA THR A 389 8.07 9.56 -8.31
C THR A 389 7.25 10.77 -7.85
N GLY A 390 6.64 11.51 -8.78
CA GLY A 390 5.87 12.73 -8.48
C GLY A 390 4.46 12.50 -7.93
N GLY A 391 3.94 11.26 -7.99
CA GLY A 391 2.57 10.95 -7.63
C GLY A 391 1.51 11.51 -8.59
N THR A 392 1.92 12.18 -9.66
CA THR A 392 1.01 12.86 -10.61
C THR A 392 0.31 11.89 -11.56
N HIS A 393 0.82 10.66 -11.65
CA HIS A 393 0.31 9.60 -12.50
C HIS A 393 -0.16 8.41 -11.65
N ALA A 394 -1.07 7.63 -12.20
CA ALA A 394 -1.55 6.39 -11.61
C ALA A 394 -1.71 5.29 -12.65
N LEU A 395 -1.98 4.07 -12.19
CA LEU A 395 -2.31 2.94 -13.04
C LEU A 395 -3.38 2.07 -12.40
N ILE A 396 -4.12 1.41 -13.27
CA ILE A 396 -4.94 0.24 -12.98
C ILE A 396 -4.36 -0.87 -13.84
N GLN A 397 -3.79 -1.90 -13.21
CA GLN A 397 -3.27 -3.08 -13.90
C GLN A 397 -3.92 -4.33 -13.36
N VAL A 398 -4.30 -5.26 -14.25
CA VAL A 398 -4.99 -6.50 -13.88
C VAL A 398 -4.29 -7.70 -14.50
N ARG A 399 -4.04 -8.73 -13.69
CA ARG A 399 -3.85 -10.09 -14.17
C ARG A 399 -5.09 -10.89 -13.79
N PRO A 400 -5.91 -11.32 -14.78
CA PRO A 400 -7.14 -12.05 -14.52
C PRO A 400 -6.91 -13.48 -14.08
#